data_AF-A0A348P4T9-F1
#
_entry.id   AF-A0A348P4T9-F1
#
_cell.length_a   1.000
_cell.length_b   1.000
_cell.length_c   1.000
_cell.angle_alpha   90.00
_cell.angle_beta   90.00
_cell.angle_gamma   90.00
#
_symmetry.space_group_name_H-M   'P 1'
#
loop_
_entity.id
_entity.type
_entity.pdbx_description
1 polymer ?
#
loop_
_entity_poly.entity_id
_entity_poly.type
_entity_poly.pdbx_seq_one_letter_code
_entity_poly.pdbx_strand_id
1 'polypeptide(L)'
;MIFLKNETITFSQAVSISVTGIIVVMIILALLAVLVVLLSKAIRAMEKGAKKNQSAQGTSSSANPVTAPVTDKGAKLPETQSAGQLDLYKTDEKTAAVIMAIVSDESGIPLNRLKFNSIKLIEE
;
A
#
# COMPACT_ATOMS: atom_id res chain seq x y z
N MET A 1 37.99 -5.11 -35.13
CA MET A 1 37.36 -4.84 -36.45
C MET A 1 35.85 -5.01 -36.34
N ILE A 2 35.18 -4.19 -35.52
CA ILE A 2 33.72 -4.21 -35.41
C ILE A 2 33.33 -2.76 -35.09
N PHE A 3 32.27 -2.23 -35.73
CA PHE A 3 31.62 -0.94 -35.46
C PHE A 3 32.06 0.33 -36.21
N LEU A 4 32.54 0.23 -37.46
CA LEU A 4 32.30 1.29 -38.45
C LEU A 4 31.38 0.74 -39.54
N LYS A 5 30.14 0.43 -39.16
CA LYS A 5 29.05 0.34 -40.11
C LYS A 5 28.36 1.70 -40.05
N ASN A 6 28.83 2.64 -40.85
CA ASN A 6 28.10 3.88 -41.15
C ASN A 6 26.87 3.51 -41.98
N GLU A 7 25.94 2.79 -41.35
CA GLU A 7 24.58 2.66 -41.85
C GLU A 7 23.96 4.03 -41.60
N THR A 8 23.97 4.88 -42.62
CA THR A 8 23.20 6.11 -42.61
C THR A 8 21.77 5.70 -42.32
N ILE A 9 21.32 5.86 -41.07
CA ILE A 9 19.94 5.55 -40.68
C ILE A 9 19.08 6.36 -41.64
N THR A 10 18.47 5.66 -42.57
CA THR A 10 17.65 6.32 -43.58
C THR A 10 16.46 6.94 -42.87
N PHE A 11 15.95 8.07 -43.35
CA PHE A 11 14.79 8.73 -42.76
C PHE A 11 13.62 7.74 -42.54
N SER A 12 13.42 6.82 -43.49
CA SER A 12 12.45 5.73 -43.39
C SER A 12 12.67 4.82 -42.17
N GLN A 13 13.91 4.41 -41.90
CA GLN A 13 14.25 3.59 -40.72
C GLN A 13 14.05 4.34 -39.41
N ALA A 14 14.38 5.63 -39.33
CA ALA A 14 14.14 6.44 -38.14
C ALA A 14 12.64 6.59 -37.84
N VAL A 15 11.81 6.76 -38.88
CA VAL A 15 10.35 6.77 -38.73
C VAL A 15 9.85 5.42 -38.23
N SER A 16 10.32 4.30 -38.81
CA SER A 16 9.94 2.96 -38.34
C SER A 16 10.33 2.72 -36.88
N ILE A 17 11.54 3.11 -36.46
CA ILE A 17 12.00 2.93 -35.08
C ILE A 17 11.13 3.73 -34.09
N SER A 18 10.76 4.97 -34.47
CA SER A 18 9.89 5.82 -33.64
C SER A 18 8.49 5.23 -33.51
N VAL A 19 7.92 4.75 -34.62
CA VAL A 19 6.59 4.13 -34.61
C VAL A 19 6.59 2.86 -33.75
N THR A 20 7.61 2.00 -33.90
CA THR A 20 7.77 0.82 -33.05
C THR A 20 7.88 1.20 -31.57
N GLY A 21 8.65 2.24 -31.22
CA GLY A 21 8.75 2.72 -29.84
C GLY A 21 7.38 3.14 -29.27
N ILE A 22 6.58 3.88 -30.03
CA ILE A 22 5.23 4.30 -29.63
C ILE A 22 4.32 3.08 -29.42
N ILE A 23 4.34 2.11 -30.33
CA ILE A 23 3.56 0.88 -30.21
C ILE A 23 3.96 0.09 -28.96
N VAL A 24 5.26 -0.05 -28.70
CA VAL A 24 5.77 -0.77 -27.52
C VAL A 24 5.31 -0.10 -26.22
N VAL A 25 5.37 1.23 -26.14
CA VAL A 25 4.85 1.97 -24.98
C VAL A 25 3.34 1.77 -24.81
N MET A 26 2.56 1.80 -25.90
CA MET A 26 1.13 1.52 -25.85
C MET A 26 0.82 0.12 -25.31
N ILE A 27 1.57 -0.89 -25.75
CA ILE A 27 1.43 -2.26 -25.27
C ILE A 27 1.77 -2.36 -23.78
N ILE A 28 2.87 -1.75 -23.34
CA ILE A 28 3.29 -1.79 -21.93
C ILE A 28 2.25 -1.09 -21.04
N LEU A 29 1.76 0.09 -21.43
CA LEU A 29 0.71 0.79 -20.68
C LEU A 29 -0.58 -0.03 -20.61
N ALA A 30 -0.97 -0.68 -21.72
CA ALA A 30 -2.13 -1.56 -21.75
C ALA A 30 -1.94 -2.78 -20.83
N LEU A 31 -0.76 -3.43 -20.85
CA LEU A 31 -0.44 -4.55 -19.97
C LEU A 31 -0.49 -4.16 -18.49
N LEU A 32 0.10 -3.02 -18.13
CA LEU A 32 0.02 -2.49 -16.76
C LEU A 32 -1.43 -2.19 -16.37
N ALA A 33 -2.21 -1.56 -17.24
CA ALA A 33 -3.62 -1.28 -16.99
C ALA A 33 -4.43 -2.56 -16.79
N VAL A 34 -4.21 -3.58 -17.62
CA VAL A 34 -4.86 -4.89 -17.49
C VAL A 34 -4.49 -5.56 -16.16
N LEU A 35 -3.22 -5.52 -15.76
CA LEU A 35 -2.76 -6.08 -14.49
C LEU A 35 -3.44 -5.39 -13.29
N VAL A 36 -3.52 -4.05 -13.32
CA VAL A 36 -4.22 -3.27 -12.28
C VAL A 36 -5.72 -3.57 -12.26
N VAL A 37 -6.38 -3.70 -13.42
CA VAL A 37 -7.80 -4.05 -13.52
C VAL A 37 -8.05 -5.47 -12.99
N LEU A 38 -7.15 -6.42 -13.25
CA LEU A 38 -7.27 -7.79 -12.76
C LEU A 38 -7.18 -7.84 -11.22
N LEU A 39 -6.21 -7.13 -10.64
CA LEU A 39 -6.10 -6.97 -9.18
C LEU A 39 -7.33 -6.26 -8.61
N SER A 40 -7.82 -5.20 -9.26
CA SER A 40 -9.03 -4.48 -8.86
C SER A 40 -10.29 -5.35 -8.90
N LYS A 41 -10.41 -6.23 -9.91
CA LYS A 41 -11.52 -7.19 -10.01
C LYS A 41 -11.40 -8.30 -8.97
N ALA A 42 -10.20 -8.79 -8.68
CA ALA A 42 -9.98 -9.79 -7.63
C ALA A 42 -10.36 -9.25 -6.24
N ILE A 43 -9.94 -8.01 -5.92
CA ILE A 43 -10.31 -7.33 -4.67
C ILE A 43 -11.83 -7.13 -4.60
N ARG A 44 -12.46 -6.59 -5.66
CA ARG A 44 -13.93 -6.42 -5.71
C ARG A 44 -14.71 -7.73 -5.63
N ALA A 45 -14.18 -8.83 -6.16
CA ALA A 45 -14.80 -10.15 -6.04
C ALA A 45 -14.74 -10.65 -4.59
N MET A 46 -13.62 -10.42 -3.90
CA MET A 46 -13.46 -10.73 -2.48
C MET A 46 -14.36 -9.84 -1.59
N GLU A 47 -14.48 -8.55 -1.89
CA GLU A 47 -15.40 -7.62 -1.22
C GLU A 47 -16.87 -7.99 -1.45
N LYS A 48 -17.24 -8.50 -2.63
CA LYS A 48 -18.61 -9.03 -2.87
C LYS A 48 -18.90 -10.30 -2.06
N GLY A 49 -17.89 -11.13 -1.80
CA GLY A 49 -17.99 -12.24 -0.84
C GLY A 49 -18.22 -11.75 0.59
N ALA A 50 -17.56 -10.66 0.99
CA ALA A 50 -17.75 -10.02 2.30
C ALA A 50 -19.09 -9.25 2.42
N LYS A 51 -19.63 -8.70 1.31
CA LYS A 51 -20.91 -7.96 1.30
C LYS A 51 -22.17 -8.83 1.37
N LYS A 52 -22.08 -10.17 1.30
CA LYS A 52 -23.24 -11.02 1.65
C LYS A 52 -23.61 -10.92 3.14
N ASN A 53 -22.80 -10.26 3.96
CA ASN A 53 -23.09 -9.97 5.36
C ASN A 53 -23.19 -8.47 5.68
N GLN A 54 -23.52 -7.63 4.69
CA GLN A 54 -23.77 -6.21 4.92
C GLN A 54 -24.83 -5.67 3.97
N SER A 55 -26.04 -6.21 4.12
CA SER A 55 -27.27 -5.62 3.59
C SER A 55 -28.14 -5.16 4.75
N ALA A 56 -27.88 -3.96 5.27
CA ALA A 56 -28.87 -3.14 5.95
C ALA A 56 -28.39 -1.67 5.96
N GLN A 57 -29.30 -0.75 5.61
CA GLN A 57 -29.16 0.69 5.31
C GLN A 57 -28.42 1.02 3.99
N GLY A 58 -29.03 1.48 2.89
CA GLY A 58 -30.17 2.41 2.73
C GLY A 58 -29.71 3.85 3.05
N THR A 59 -29.84 4.91 2.25
CA THR A 59 -30.62 5.19 1.03
C THR A 59 -30.09 6.52 0.41
N SER A 60 -30.13 6.64 -0.93
CA SER A 60 -30.34 7.85 -1.77
C SER A 60 -29.69 9.22 -1.50
N SER A 61 -28.94 9.67 -2.53
CA SER A 61 -29.09 10.94 -3.30
C SER A 61 -28.84 12.32 -2.67
N SER A 62 -27.92 13.04 -3.34
CA SER A 62 -27.96 14.46 -3.72
C SER A 62 -27.08 15.48 -2.95
N ALA A 63 -26.35 16.24 -3.78
CA ALA A 63 -25.84 17.60 -3.59
C ALA A 63 -24.69 17.87 -2.60
N ASN A 64 -23.52 18.18 -3.18
CA ASN A 64 -22.55 19.15 -2.62
C ASN A 64 -23.21 20.55 -2.60
N PRO A 65 -22.68 21.60 -1.93
CA PRO A 65 -21.47 21.69 -1.08
C PRO A 65 -21.71 22.44 0.26
N VAL A 66 -20.94 22.18 1.32
CA VAL A 66 -20.62 23.22 2.34
C VAL A 66 -19.48 22.79 3.28
N THR A 67 -18.56 23.74 3.40
CA THR A 67 -17.45 23.91 4.34
C THR A 67 -17.84 23.68 5.81
N ALA A 68 -17.10 22.85 6.55
CA ALA A 68 -16.68 23.09 7.94
C ALA A 68 -15.69 21.99 8.41
N PRO A 69 -14.64 22.35 9.16
CA PRO A 69 -13.57 21.43 9.55
C PRO A 69 -14.01 20.58 10.75
N VAL A 70 -13.73 19.28 10.73
CA VAL A 70 -13.84 18.45 11.94
C VAL A 70 -12.46 18.35 12.57
N THR A 71 -12.30 19.20 13.57
CA THR A 71 -11.28 19.19 14.61
C THR A 71 -11.05 17.80 15.18
N ASP A 72 -9.78 17.55 15.47
CA ASP A 72 -9.25 16.57 16.43
C ASP A 72 -10.27 15.96 17.40
N LYS A 73 -10.38 14.63 17.34
CA LYS A 73 -10.58 13.83 18.55
C LYS A 73 -9.43 12.86 18.69
N GLY A 74 -8.30 13.42 19.11
CA GLY A 74 -7.32 12.71 19.90
C GLY A 74 -8.01 12.12 21.13
N ALA A 75 -8.36 10.84 21.07
CA ALA A 75 -8.22 10.01 22.24
C ALA A 75 -6.72 9.74 22.36
N LYS A 76 -6.00 10.58 23.11
CA LYS A 76 -4.69 10.19 23.63
C LYS A 76 -4.91 8.88 24.38
N LEU A 77 -4.56 7.74 23.77
CA LEU A 77 -4.17 6.62 24.59
C LEU A 77 -3.04 7.14 25.49
N PRO A 78 -3.00 6.73 26.78
CA PRO A 78 -1.85 7.01 27.61
C PRO A 78 -0.58 6.70 26.82
N GLU A 79 0.43 7.56 26.89
CA GLU A 79 1.72 7.39 26.17
C GLU A 79 2.42 6.05 26.49
N THR A 80 1.87 5.29 27.46
CA THR A 80 2.31 3.98 27.93
C THR A 80 1.63 2.78 27.24
N GLN A 81 0.68 3.00 26.32
CA GLN A 81 -0.02 1.91 25.64
C GLN A 81 0.36 1.82 24.15
N SER A 82 0.74 0.62 23.72
CA SER A 82 0.96 0.29 22.31
C SER A 82 -0.34 0.39 21.52
N ALA A 83 -0.25 0.88 20.28
CA ALA A 83 -1.40 0.98 19.40
C ALA A 83 -1.86 -0.42 18.92
N GLY A 84 -2.93 -0.95 19.50
CA GLY A 84 -3.62 -2.16 19.03
C GLY A 84 -3.31 -3.43 19.83
N GLN A 85 -3.64 -4.58 19.22
CA GLN A 85 -3.51 -5.91 19.85
C GLN A 85 -2.12 -6.50 19.59
N LEU A 86 -1.48 -7.03 20.64
CA LEU A 86 -0.15 -7.64 20.62
C LEU A 86 -0.25 -9.14 20.93
N ASP A 87 0.30 -9.98 20.05
CA ASP A 87 0.45 -11.41 20.30
C ASP A 87 1.86 -11.75 20.82
N LEU A 88 1.91 -12.37 22.01
CA LEU A 88 3.15 -12.77 22.67
C LEU A 88 3.36 -14.29 22.55
N TYR A 89 4.48 -14.70 21.95
CA TYR A 89 4.83 -16.11 21.81
C TYR A 89 6.07 -16.41 22.65
N LYS A 90 5.88 -17.23 23.69
CA LYS A 90 6.92 -17.62 24.66
C LYS A 90 7.72 -16.42 25.22
N THR A 91 7.11 -15.23 25.25
CA THR A 91 7.72 -13.98 25.73
C THR A 91 6.80 -13.39 26.78
N ASP A 92 7.36 -12.94 27.90
CA ASP A 92 6.59 -12.30 28.96
C ASP A 92 6.26 -10.83 28.63
N GLU A 93 5.21 -10.32 29.25
CA GLU A 93 4.69 -8.97 29.03
C GLU A 93 5.70 -7.87 29.41
N LYS A 94 6.55 -8.12 30.42
CA LYS A 94 7.56 -7.15 30.86
C LYS A 94 8.68 -7.04 29.82
N THR A 95 9.19 -8.18 29.33
CA THR A 95 10.19 -8.23 28.26
C THR A 95 9.64 -7.60 26.99
N ALA A 96 8.37 -7.84 26.67
CA ALA A 96 7.71 -7.18 25.55
C ALA A 96 7.66 -5.66 25.71
N ALA A 97 7.29 -5.16 26.88
CA ALA A 97 7.26 -3.72 27.15
C ALA A 97 8.64 -3.07 27.00
N VAL A 98 9.71 -3.76 27.42
CA VAL A 98 11.09 -3.29 27.23
C VAL A 98 11.45 -3.23 25.75
N ILE A 99 11.14 -4.28 24.98
CA ILE A 99 11.34 -4.30 23.53
C ILE A 99 10.58 -3.15 22.86
N MET A 100 9.33 -2.91 23.28
CA MET A 100 8.51 -1.82 22.74
C MET A 100 9.12 -0.44 22.99
N ALA A 101 9.63 -0.21 24.20
CA ALA A 101 10.27 1.04 24.57
C ALA A 101 11.53 1.30 23.71
N ILE A 102 12.41 0.30 23.60
CA ILE A 102 13.65 0.41 22.81
C ILE A 102 13.33 0.69 21.33
N VAL A 103 12.42 -0.08 20.74
CA VAL A 103 12.08 0.09 19.32
C VAL A 103 11.38 1.43 19.07
N SER A 104 10.60 1.95 20.03
CA SER A 104 10.00 3.29 19.91
C SER A 104 11.03 4.41 19.96
N ASP A 105 12.08 4.25 20.77
CA ASP A 105 13.18 5.22 20.89
C ASP A 105 14.05 5.21 19.62
N GLU A 106 14.48 4.02 19.18
CA GLU A 106 15.31 3.85 17.98
C GLU A 106 14.58 4.27 16.69
N SER A 107 13.27 4.06 16.61
CA SER A 107 12.48 4.48 15.44
C SER A 107 12.03 5.94 15.49
N GLY A 108 12.10 6.59 16.65
CA GLY A 108 11.52 7.92 16.89
C GLY A 108 10.00 7.98 16.76
N ILE A 109 9.31 6.83 16.71
CA ILE A 109 7.85 6.75 16.61
C ILE A 109 7.27 6.50 18.00
N PRO A 110 6.42 7.40 18.53
CA PRO A 110 5.85 7.23 19.87
C PRO A 110 4.97 5.96 19.94
N LEU A 111 4.92 5.34 21.11
CA LEU A 111 4.24 4.06 21.36
C LEU A 111 2.75 4.06 20.92
N ASN A 112 2.07 5.20 21.04
CA ASN A 112 0.68 5.40 20.60
C ASN A 112 0.49 5.36 19.05
N ARG A 113 1.57 5.46 18.27
CA ARG A 113 1.53 5.30 16.80
C ARG A 113 2.31 4.07 16.31
N LEU A 114 3.08 3.45 17.19
CA LEU A 114 3.85 2.25 16.88
C LEU A 114 3.00 1.01 17.15
N LYS A 115 2.79 0.19 16.10
CA LYS A 115 1.99 -1.04 16.20
C LYS A 115 2.89 -2.27 16.21
N PHE A 116 2.91 -2.97 17.33
CA PHE A 116 3.53 -4.29 17.45
C PHE A 116 2.48 -5.36 17.19
N ASN A 117 2.63 -6.15 16.12
CA ASN A 117 1.69 -7.24 15.81
C ASN A 117 2.05 -8.53 16.57
N SER A 118 3.33 -8.92 16.62
CA SER A 118 3.75 -10.13 17.33
C SER A 118 5.18 -10.03 17.84
N ILE A 119 5.45 -10.54 19.04
CA ILE A 119 6.79 -10.72 19.60
C ILE A 119 7.00 -12.22 19.85
N LYS A 120 8.08 -12.78 19.28
CA LYS A 120 8.39 -14.21 19.33
C LYS A 120 9.80 -14.43 19.87
N LEU A 121 9.92 -15.32 20.85
CA LEU A 121 11.22 -15.84 21.27
C LEU A 121 11.72 -16.84 20.21
N ILE A 122 12.95 -16.65 19.74
CA ILE A 122 13.63 -17.54 18.81
C ILE A 122 14.50 -18.48 19.66
N GLU A 123 14.23 -19.78 19.61
CA GLU A 123 15.09 -20.80 20.23
C GLU A 123 16.14 -21.19 19.18
N GLU A 124 17.40 -20.82 19.39
CA GLU A 124 18.55 -21.30 18.60
C GLU A 124 19.05 -22.66 19.11
#